data_AF-A0A117RR88-F1
#
_entry.id   AF-A0A117RR88-F1
#
_cell.length_a   1.000
_cell.length_b   1.000
_cell.length_c   1.000
_cell.angle_alpha   90.00
_cell.angle_beta   90.00
_cell.angle_gamma   90.00
#
_symmetry.space_group_name_H-M   'P 1'
#
loop_
_entity.id
_entity.type
_entity.pdbx_description
1 polymer ?
#
loop_
_entity_poly.entity_id
_entity_poly.type
_entity_poly.pdbx_seq_one_letter_code
_entity_poly.pdbx_strand_id
1 'polypeptide(L)'
;MSAAELRRRVRAVEALQAKTQETAAAAVLATREAAVKAARAKDEADVAAREAAAVVLRLFDNDTDLVAGLLGVPAEELECAAKPGTAARAKEVIEALRARAERPPRSRRAPRSQEEASPPPPLVSNVPVRVSEPDDGRADAA
;
A
#
# COMPACT_ATOMS: atom_id res chain seq x y z
N MET A 1 2.31 61.55 -15.31
CA MET A 1 2.11 60.33 -14.49
C MET A 1 3.01 60.42 -13.27
N SER A 2 2.49 60.20 -12.05
CA SER A 2 3.27 60.37 -10.82
C SER A 2 3.86 59.04 -10.31
N ALA A 3 4.96 59.10 -9.56
CA ALA A 3 5.59 57.91 -8.96
C ALA A 3 4.68 57.16 -7.96
N ALA A 4 3.73 57.86 -7.32
CA ALA A 4 2.72 57.23 -6.47
C ALA A 4 1.72 56.40 -7.29
N GLU A 5 1.29 56.93 -8.43
CA GLU A 5 0.36 56.25 -9.33
C GLU A 5 0.98 54.99 -9.94
N LEU A 6 2.27 55.05 -10.33
CA LEU A 6 3.00 53.88 -10.81
C LEU A 6 3.06 52.76 -9.76
N ARG A 7 3.41 53.08 -8.51
CA ARG A 7 3.44 52.10 -7.41
C ARG A 7 2.08 51.48 -7.13
N ARG A 8 1.00 52.27 -7.21
CA ARG A 8 -0.37 51.76 -7.07
C ARG A 8 -0.71 50.75 -8.18
N ARG A 9 -0.36 51.06 -9.42
CA ARG A 9 -0.61 50.18 -10.57
C ARG A 9 0.20 48.88 -10.48
N VAL A 10 1.48 48.95 -10.08
CA VAL A 10 2.32 47.77 -9.87
C VAL A 10 1.70 46.83 -8.83
N ARG A 11 1.31 47.35 -7.66
CA ARG A 11 0.64 46.54 -6.63
C ARG A 11 -0.66 45.92 -7.11
N ALA A 12 -1.44 46.63 -7.94
CA ALA A 12 -2.67 46.10 -8.52
C ALA A 12 -2.40 44.94 -9.49
N VAL A 13 -1.34 45.02 -10.29
CA VAL A 13 -0.91 43.94 -11.19
C VAL A 13 -0.40 42.75 -10.39
N GLU A 14 0.43 42.97 -9.37
CA GLU A 14 0.93 41.90 -8.48
C GLU A 14 -0.24 41.18 -7.78
N ALA A 15 -1.24 41.90 -7.30
CA ALA A 15 -2.44 41.31 -6.71
C ALA A 15 -3.24 40.46 -7.71
N LEU A 16 -3.36 40.92 -8.95
CA LEU A 16 -3.99 40.16 -10.04
C LEU A 16 -3.22 38.89 -10.39
N GLN A 17 -1.89 38.98 -10.45
CA GLN A 17 -1.02 37.83 -10.70
C GLN A 17 -1.12 36.81 -9.57
N ALA A 18 -1.07 37.26 -8.31
CA ALA A 18 -1.22 36.39 -7.14
C ALA A 18 -2.56 35.63 -7.16
N LYS A 19 -3.66 36.33 -7.46
CA LYS A 19 -4.98 35.70 -7.58
C LYS A 19 -5.05 34.70 -8.74
N THR A 20 -4.40 35.00 -9.86
CA THR A 20 -4.33 34.09 -11.01
C THR A 20 -3.51 32.84 -10.69
N GLN A 21 -2.42 32.98 -9.94
CA GLN A 21 -1.62 31.85 -9.47
C GLN A 21 -2.40 31.00 -8.46
N GLU A 22 -3.16 31.61 -7.57
CA GLU A 22 -4.03 30.92 -6.62
C GLU A 22 -5.10 30.09 -7.33
N THR A 23 -5.82 30.67 -8.29
CA THR A 23 -6.85 29.94 -9.05
C THR A 23 -6.24 28.83 -9.91
N ALA A 24 -5.08 29.07 -10.52
CA ALA A 24 -4.35 28.04 -11.26
C ALA A 24 -3.91 26.89 -10.34
N ALA A 25 -3.39 27.19 -9.15
CA ALA A 25 -3.00 26.18 -8.18
C ALA A 25 -4.19 25.33 -7.72
N ALA A 26 -5.33 25.98 -7.42
CA ALA A 26 -6.56 25.29 -7.06
C ALA A 26 -7.05 24.36 -8.18
N ALA A 27 -6.98 24.81 -9.45
CA ALA A 27 -7.37 23.99 -10.60
C ALA A 27 -6.46 22.76 -10.77
N VAL A 28 -5.15 22.92 -10.57
CA VAL A 28 -4.18 21.80 -10.63
C VAL A 28 -4.43 20.78 -9.52
N LEU A 29 -4.72 21.24 -8.30
CA LEU A 29 -5.05 20.33 -7.19
C LEU A 29 -6.36 19.58 -7.46
N ALA A 30 -7.41 20.28 -7.88
CA ALA A 30 -8.69 19.67 -8.20
C ALA A 30 -8.57 18.64 -9.34
N THR A 31 -7.82 18.95 -10.39
CA THR A 31 -7.61 18.01 -11.51
C THR A 31 -6.78 16.80 -11.08
N ARG A 32 -5.77 16.99 -10.22
CA ARG A 32 -5.00 15.86 -9.65
C ARG A 32 -5.87 14.95 -8.79
N GLU A 33 -6.72 15.51 -7.93
CA GLU A 33 -7.64 14.72 -7.11
C GLU A 33 -8.64 13.94 -7.95
N ALA A 34 -9.18 14.56 -9.00
CA ALA A 34 -10.07 13.90 -9.95
C ALA A 34 -9.35 12.76 -10.68
N ALA A 35 -8.10 12.97 -11.13
CA ALA A 35 -7.31 11.93 -11.77
C ALA A 35 -7.04 10.74 -10.83
N VAL A 36 -6.74 10.99 -9.55
CA VAL A 36 -6.56 9.92 -8.56
C VAL A 36 -7.86 9.15 -8.32
N LYS A 37 -9.00 9.83 -8.23
CA LYS A 37 -10.31 9.17 -8.10
C LYS A 37 -10.63 8.32 -9.33
N ALA A 38 -10.39 8.85 -10.53
CA ALA A 38 -10.60 8.12 -11.78
C ALA A 38 -9.68 6.89 -11.88
N ALA A 39 -8.41 6.99 -11.46
CA ALA A 39 -7.50 5.87 -11.41
C ALA A 39 -8.02 4.75 -10.49
N ARG A 40 -8.46 5.10 -9.26
CA ARG A 40 -9.04 4.12 -8.33
C ARG A 40 -10.31 3.47 -8.88
N ALA A 41 -11.20 4.25 -9.47
CA ALA A 41 -12.42 3.72 -10.06
C ALA A 41 -12.12 2.77 -11.23
N LYS A 42 -11.07 3.06 -12.02
CA LYS A 42 -10.59 2.15 -13.05
C LYS A 42 -10.04 0.85 -12.44
N ASP A 43 -9.20 0.94 -11.42
CA ASP A 43 -8.63 -0.25 -10.77
C ASP A 43 -9.74 -1.15 -10.20
N GLU A 44 -10.76 -0.56 -9.56
CA GLU A 44 -11.94 -1.27 -9.06
C GLU A 44 -12.75 -1.94 -10.20
N ALA A 45 -12.98 -1.23 -11.30
CA ALA A 45 -13.66 -1.77 -12.46
C ALA A 45 -12.86 -2.92 -13.11
N ASP A 46 -11.54 -2.80 -13.20
CA ASP A 46 -10.66 -3.83 -13.74
C ASP A 46 -10.67 -5.09 -12.85
N VAL A 47 -10.72 -4.94 -11.52
CA VAL A 47 -10.89 -6.06 -10.59
C VAL A 47 -12.23 -6.74 -10.79
N ALA A 48 -13.33 -5.97 -10.82
CA ALA A 48 -14.67 -6.51 -11.02
C ALA A 48 -14.79 -7.26 -12.37
N ALA A 49 -14.19 -6.74 -13.44
CA ALA A 49 -14.17 -7.39 -14.74
C ALA A 49 -13.41 -8.74 -14.70
N ARG A 50 -12.26 -8.81 -14.02
CA ARG A 50 -11.51 -10.06 -13.84
C ARG A 50 -12.28 -11.08 -13.01
N GLU A 51 -12.91 -10.64 -11.93
CA GLU A 51 -13.73 -11.52 -11.09
C GLU A 51 -14.94 -12.05 -11.86
N ALA A 52 -15.61 -11.20 -12.65
CA ALA A 52 -16.69 -11.63 -13.52
C ALA A 52 -16.22 -12.65 -14.56
N ALA A 53 -15.07 -12.41 -15.22
CA ALA A 53 -14.48 -13.36 -16.16
C ALA A 53 -14.17 -14.72 -15.49
N ALA A 54 -13.59 -14.70 -14.28
CA ALA A 54 -13.30 -15.91 -13.51
C ALA A 54 -14.57 -16.65 -13.04
N VAL A 55 -15.66 -15.94 -12.76
CA VAL A 55 -16.97 -16.56 -12.47
C VAL A 55 -17.52 -17.23 -13.71
N VAL A 56 -17.54 -16.54 -14.86
CA VAL A 56 -18.05 -17.09 -16.11
C VAL A 56 -17.26 -18.32 -16.52
N LEU A 57 -15.93 -18.27 -16.52
CA LEU A 57 -15.12 -19.43 -16.89
C LEU A 57 -15.39 -20.64 -15.99
N ARG A 58 -15.55 -20.45 -14.67
CA ARG A 58 -15.93 -21.56 -13.77
C ARG A 58 -17.30 -22.17 -14.09
N LEU A 59 -18.24 -21.40 -14.64
CA LEU A 59 -19.54 -21.91 -15.07
C LEU A 59 -19.46 -22.74 -16.36
N PHE A 60 -18.46 -22.48 -17.19
CA PHE A 60 -18.20 -23.18 -18.45
C PHE A 60 -17.01 -24.14 -18.35
N ASP A 61 -16.79 -24.75 -17.17
CA ASP A 61 -15.71 -25.72 -16.92
C ASP A 61 -14.28 -25.24 -17.29
N ASN A 62 -14.08 -23.92 -17.25
CA ASN A 62 -12.88 -23.20 -17.68
C ASN A 62 -12.55 -23.33 -19.18
N ASP A 63 -13.55 -23.57 -20.03
CA ASP A 63 -13.42 -23.53 -21.50
C ASP A 63 -13.26 -22.09 -21.98
N THR A 64 -12.01 -21.67 -22.16
CA THR A 64 -11.65 -20.32 -22.58
C THR A 64 -12.05 -20.03 -24.02
N ASP A 65 -11.97 -21.02 -24.92
CA ASP A 65 -12.26 -20.85 -26.34
C ASP A 65 -13.76 -20.65 -26.56
N LEU A 66 -14.60 -21.41 -25.84
CA LEU A 66 -16.05 -21.23 -25.84
C LEU A 66 -16.46 -19.85 -25.31
N VAL A 67 -15.93 -19.47 -24.14
CA VAL A 67 -16.29 -18.19 -23.52
C VAL A 67 -15.76 -17.00 -24.36
N ALA A 68 -14.58 -17.12 -24.95
CA ALA A 68 -14.03 -16.16 -25.91
C ALA A 68 -14.96 -15.97 -27.11
N GLY A 69 -15.41 -17.07 -27.71
CA GLY A 69 -16.36 -17.05 -28.82
C GLY A 69 -17.71 -16.42 -28.47
N LEU A 70 -18.23 -16.67 -27.26
CA LEU A 70 -19.50 -16.11 -26.79
C LEU A 70 -19.43 -14.60 -26.52
N LEU A 71 -18.29 -14.13 -25.99
CA LEU A 71 -18.09 -12.72 -25.62
C LEU A 71 -17.50 -11.88 -26.76
N GLY A 72 -17.00 -12.51 -27.83
CA GLY A 72 -16.34 -11.83 -28.94
C GLY A 72 -15.00 -11.19 -28.55
N VAL A 73 -14.34 -11.75 -27.52
CA VAL A 73 -13.02 -11.30 -27.03
C VAL A 73 -11.99 -12.39 -27.27
N PRO A 74 -10.71 -12.06 -27.45
CA PRO A 74 -9.66 -13.06 -27.63
C PRO A 74 -9.48 -13.92 -26.37
N ALA A 75 -9.19 -15.21 -26.56
CA ALA A 75 -9.03 -16.18 -25.47
C ALA A 75 -7.85 -15.82 -24.55
N GLU A 76 -6.80 -15.21 -25.11
CA GLU A 76 -5.63 -14.74 -24.38
C GLU A 76 -5.99 -13.67 -23.34
N GLU A 77 -6.92 -12.77 -23.68
CA GLU A 77 -7.40 -11.74 -22.74
C GLU A 77 -8.20 -12.36 -21.59
N LEU A 78 -9.02 -13.36 -21.87
CA LEU A 78 -9.77 -14.10 -20.83
C LEU A 78 -8.87 -14.93 -19.94
N GLU A 79 -7.88 -15.62 -20.51
CA GLU A 79 -6.88 -16.35 -19.73
C GLU A 79 -6.12 -15.45 -18.76
N CYS A 80 -5.70 -14.28 -19.25
CA CYS A 80 -5.01 -13.29 -18.42
C CYS A 80 -5.93 -12.71 -17.34
N ALA A 81 -7.21 -12.47 -17.65
CA ALA A 81 -8.18 -11.94 -16.71
C ALA A 81 -8.60 -12.95 -15.63
N ALA A 82 -8.66 -14.24 -15.98
CA ALA A 82 -9.13 -15.31 -15.12
C ALA A 82 -8.05 -15.92 -14.22
N LYS A 83 -6.78 -15.83 -14.62
CA LYS A 83 -5.66 -16.23 -13.77
C LYS A 83 -5.68 -15.36 -12.51
N PRO A 84 -5.75 -15.95 -11.30
CA PRO A 84 -5.75 -15.18 -10.06
C PRO A 84 -4.48 -14.34 -10.06
N GLY A 85 -4.63 -13.01 -9.88
CA GLY A 85 -3.59 -12.00 -9.99
C GLY A 85 -2.51 -12.09 -8.91
N THR A 86 -1.92 -13.27 -8.69
CA THR A 86 -0.80 -13.50 -7.79
C THR A 86 0.43 -12.71 -8.22
N ALA A 87 0.68 -12.55 -9.52
CA ALA A 87 1.77 -11.73 -10.03
C ALA A 87 1.56 -10.22 -9.76
N ALA A 88 0.37 -9.70 -10.02
CA ALA A 88 0.03 -8.30 -9.76
C ALA A 88 -0.01 -7.99 -8.25
N ARG A 89 -0.66 -8.85 -7.45
CA ARG A 89 -0.68 -8.75 -5.99
C ARG A 89 0.73 -8.91 -5.38
N ALA A 90 1.55 -9.83 -5.89
CA ALA A 90 2.93 -9.97 -5.44
C ALA A 90 3.72 -8.70 -5.73
N LYS A 91 3.52 -8.08 -6.90
CA LYS A 91 4.17 -6.81 -7.26
C LYS A 91 3.75 -5.67 -6.32
N GLU A 92 2.45 -5.52 -6.04
CA GLU A 92 1.94 -4.52 -5.09
C GLU A 92 2.50 -4.73 -3.68
N VAL A 93 2.53 -5.98 -3.20
CA VAL A 93 3.11 -6.31 -1.90
C VAL A 93 4.60 -5.98 -1.87
N ILE A 94 5.35 -6.31 -2.92
CA ILE A 94 6.78 -5.99 -3.03
C ILE A 94 7.01 -4.47 -3.04
N GLU A 95 6.22 -3.71 -3.80
CA GLU A 95 6.31 -2.25 -3.84
C GLU A 95 5.93 -1.62 -2.50
N ALA A 96 4.88 -2.11 -1.84
CA ALA A 96 4.49 -1.65 -0.51
C ALA A 96 5.57 -1.97 0.54
N LEU A 97 6.21 -3.13 0.45
CA LEU A 97 7.33 -3.51 1.31
C LEU A 97 8.57 -2.64 1.04
N ARG A 98 8.88 -2.34 -0.23
CA ARG A 98 9.98 -1.44 -0.61
C ARG A 98 9.75 -0.02 -0.10
N ALA A 99 8.54 0.52 -0.28
CA ALA A 99 8.18 1.84 0.24
C ALA A 99 8.26 1.92 1.78
N ARG A 100 7.99 0.81 2.48
CA ARG A 100 8.18 0.72 3.94
C ARG A 100 9.65 0.59 4.33
N ALA A 101 10.45 -0.14 3.56
CA ALA A 101 11.88 -0.32 3.79
C ALA A 101 12.69 0.96 3.51
N GLU A 102 12.28 1.78 2.54
CA GLU A 102 12.89 3.09 2.26
C GLU A 102 12.58 4.14 3.34
N ARG A 103 11.63 3.87 4.24
CA ARG A 103 11.31 4.76 5.35
C ARG A 103 12.38 4.61 6.44
N PRO A 104 13.09 5.67 6.84
CA PRO A 104 14.07 5.59 7.91
C PRO A 104 13.44 4.99 9.18
N PRO A 105 14.12 4.08 9.88
CA PRO A 105 13.58 3.48 11.09
C PRO A 105 13.26 4.61 12.09
N ARG A 106 12.01 4.64 12.56
CA ARG A 106 11.59 5.53 13.65
C ARG A 106 12.41 5.14 14.87
N SER A 107 13.50 5.86 15.11
CA SER A 107 14.32 5.75 16.31
C SER A 107 13.41 5.81 17.53
N ARG A 108 13.23 4.67 18.21
CA ARG A 108 12.64 4.63 19.54
C ARG A 108 13.63 5.34 20.45
N ARG A 109 13.39 6.62 20.69
CA ARG A 109 14.05 7.37 21.76
C ARG A 109 13.74 6.61 23.05
N ALA A 110 14.72 5.88 23.57
CA ALA A 110 14.60 5.18 24.84
C ALA A 110 14.27 6.21 25.93
N PRO A 111 13.34 5.93 26.87
CA PRO A 111 13.19 6.75 28.06
C PRO A 111 14.52 6.71 28.81
N ARG A 112 15.05 7.88 29.17
CA ARG A 112 16.19 7.98 30.10
C ARG A 112 15.80 7.29 31.40
N SER A 113 16.42 6.16 31.70
CA SER A 113 16.51 5.61 33.05
C SER A 113 17.28 6.61 33.89
N GLN A 114 16.62 7.15 34.92
CA GLN A 114 17.27 7.91 35.98
C GLN A 114 17.84 6.88 36.95
N GLU A 115 19.17 6.84 37.01
CA GLU A 115 19.97 5.96 37.84
C GLU A 115 20.26 6.69 39.15
N GLU A 116 19.81 6.14 40.28
CA GLU A 116 20.34 6.48 41.60
C GLU A 116 20.79 5.18 42.27
N ALA A 117 22.08 5.14 42.60
CA ALA A 117 22.85 3.95 42.90
C ALA A 117 23.07 3.76 44.41
N SER A 118 22.97 2.52 44.92
CA SER A 118 24.08 1.88 45.67
C SER A 118 23.84 0.38 45.95
N PRO A 119 24.91 -0.46 46.10
CA PRO A 119 24.88 -1.93 45.93
C PRO A 119 25.23 -2.73 47.25
N PRO A 120 25.67 -4.04 47.25
CA PRO A 120 24.93 -5.26 47.70
C PRO A 120 25.69 -6.08 48.81
N PRO A 121 25.54 -7.43 49.00
CA PRO A 121 24.41 -8.34 49.34
C PRO A 121 24.69 -9.19 50.64
N PRO A 122 23.97 -10.32 50.95
CA PRO A 122 24.43 -11.62 50.43
C PRO A 122 23.35 -12.65 50.00
N LEU A 123 23.79 -13.47 49.03
CA LEU A 123 23.48 -14.85 48.58
C LEU A 123 22.45 -15.68 49.36
N VAL A 124 21.53 -16.36 48.66
CA VAL A 124 21.64 -17.79 48.24
C VAL A 124 20.45 -18.26 47.39
N SER A 125 20.69 -19.36 46.65
CA SER A 125 19.73 -20.39 46.18
C SER A 125 19.11 -20.16 44.79
N ASN A 126 19.19 -21.05 43.79
CA ASN A 126 19.78 -22.39 43.66
C ASN A 126 20.04 -22.69 42.17
N VAL A 127 21.18 -23.35 41.93
CA VAL A 127 21.65 -24.27 40.87
C VAL A 127 20.86 -24.42 39.54
N PRO A 128 21.54 -24.41 38.37
CA PRO A 128 20.97 -24.63 37.04
C PRO A 128 21.02 -26.11 36.61
N VAL A 129 20.05 -26.59 35.81
CA VAL A 129 20.21 -27.85 35.06
C VAL A 129 19.68 -27.71 33.63
N ARG A 130 20.50 -28.22 32.72
CA ARG A 130 20.39 -28.26 31.26
C ARG A 130 19.71 -29.57 30.79
N VAL A 131 19.07 -29.48 29.63
CA VAL A 131 19.12 -30.43 28.48
C VAL A 131 18.12 -31.61 28.38
N SER A 132 17.63 -31.76 27.13
CA SER A 132 17.10 -32.94 26.41
C SER A 132 15.59 -33.28 26.39
N GLU A 133 14.95 -33.05 25.23
CA GLU A 133 14.17 -34.08 24.51
C GLU A 133 15.16 -35.16 23.97
N PRO A 134 14.77 -36.40 23.59
CA PRO A 134 13.45 -36.80 23.03
C PRO A 134 12.93 -38.20 23.42
N ASP A 135 11.75 -38.50 22.86
CA ASP A 135 11.36 -39.74 22.17
C ASP A 135 10.61 -40.90 22.87
N ASP A 136 9.58 -41.33 22.13
CA ASP A 136 8.94 -42.63 21.96
C ASP A 136 8.54 -43.52 23.14
N GLY A 137 7.23 -43.73 23.29
CA GLY A 137 6.66 -44.65 24.27
C GLY A 137 5.18 -44.99 24.07
N ARG A 138 4.90 -45.81 23.06
CA ARG A 138 4.03 -47.01 23.12
C ARG A 138 2.72 -46.91 23.94
N ALA A 139 1.59 -46.74 23.26
CA ALA A 139 0.28 -47.13 23.79
C ALA A 139 -0.20 -48.41 23.07
N ASP A 140 -0.15 -49.50 23.82
CA ASP A 140 -0.82 -50.78 23.59
C ASP A 140 -2.13 -50.75 24.37
N ALA A 141 -3.27 -51.05 23.75
CA ALA A 141 -4.38 -51.79 24.36
C ALA A 141 -5.65 -51.82 23.49
N ALA A 142 -6.20 -53.05 23.39
CA ALA A 142 -7.56 -53.49 23.06
C ALA A 142 -7.84 -53.89 21.61
#